data_AF-A0A1M5GWU9-F1
#
_entry.id   AF-A0A1M5GWU9-F1
#
_cell.length_a   1.000
_cell.length_b   1.000
_cell.length_c   1.000
_cell.angle_alpha   90.00
_cell.angle_beta   90.00
_cell.angle_gamma   90.00
#
_symmetry.space_group_name_H-M   'P 1'
#
loop_
_entity.id
_entity.type
_entity.pdbx_description
1 polymer ?
#
loop_
_entity_poly.entity_id
_entity_poly.type
_entity_poly.pdbx_seq_one_letter_code
_entity_poly.pdbx_strand_id
1 'polypeptide(L)' 'MKITEQFNLDERQQDRVIAMAWEDRTPFEAIEYQFGLTKKDVINYERTNAPA' A
#
# COMPACT_ATOMS: atom_id res chain seq x y z
N MET A 1 -7.19 -13.05 -2.37
CA MET A 1 -8.11 -11.89 -2.25
C MET A 1 -7.31 -10.64 -2.58
N LYS A 2 -7.86 -9.71 -3.36
CA LYS A 2 -7.16 -8.46 -3.70
C LYS A 2 -7.18 -7.56 -2.45
N ILE A 3 -6.02 -7.03 -2.08
CA ILE A 3 -5.85 -6.18 -0.88
C ILE A 3 -6.75 -4.94 -0.98
N THR A 4 -6.99 -4.45 -2.20
CA THR A 4 -7.90 -3.33 -2.50
C THR A 4 -9.36 -3.58 -2.10
N GLU A 5 -9.85 -4.82 -2.22
CA GLU A 5 -11.22 -5.20 -1.84
C GLU A 5 -11.35 -5.43 -0.33
N GLN A 6 -10.28 -5.89 0.32
CA GLN A 6 -10.27 -6.14 1.77
C GLN A 6 -10.24 -4.85 2.58
N PHE A 7 -9.54 -3.82 2.09
CA PHE A 7 -9.39 -2.52 2.76
C PHE A 7 -10.25 -1.42 2.12
N ASN A 8 -11.06 -1.76 1.12
CA ASN A 8 -11.94 -0.85 0.40
C ASN A 8 -11.25 0.46 -0.03
N LEU A 9 -10.03 0.33 -0.55
CA LEU A 9 -9.18 1.46 -0.93
C LEU A 9 -9.64 2.05 -2.26
N ASP A 10 -9.88 3.36 -2.29
CA ASP A 10 -10.11 4.08 -3.54
C ASP A 10 -8.82 4.15 -4.40
N GLU A 11 -8.96 4.50 -5.69
CA GLU A 11 -7.80 4.61 -6.61
C GLU A 11 -6.73 5.59 -6.11
N ARG A 12 -7.12 6.67 -5.41
CA ARG A 12 -6.17 7.65 -4.89
C ARG A 12 -5.41 7.13 -3.67
N GLN A 13 -6.06 6.35 -2.82
CA GLN A 13 -5.45 5.69 -1.68
C GLN A 13 -4.48 4.61 -2.16
N GLN A 14 -4.86 3.88 -3.21
CA GLN A 14 -4.00 2.93 -3.89
C GLN A 14 -2.71 3.58 -4.41
N ASP A 15 -2.83 4.65 -5.20
CA ASP A 15 -1.69 5.42 -5.70
C ASP A 15 -0.84 5.99 -4.55
N ARG A 16 -1.48 6.46 -3.48
CA ARG A 16 -0.78 6.99 -2.31
C ARG A 16 -0.03 5.90 -1.56
N VAL A 17 -0.60 4.71 -1.38
CA VAL A 17 0.06 3.57 -0.74
C VAL A 17 1.27 3.12 -1.54
N ILE A 18 1.19 3.08 -2.87
CA ILE A 18 2.33 2.79 -3.75
C ILE A 18 3.38 3.89 -3.62
N ALA A 19 2.99 5.17 -3.75
CA ALA A 19 3.91 6.29 -3.63
C ALA A 19 4.64 6.31 -2.27
N MET A 20 3.92 6.05 -1.17
CA MET A 20 4.53 5.94 0.16
C MET A 20 5.42 4.71 0.30
N ALA A 21 5.09 3.58 -0.33
CA ALA A 21 5.93 2.38 -0.32
C ALA A 21 7.24 2.58 -1.11
N TRP A 22 7.19 3.34 -2.21
CA TRP A 22 8.36 3.75 -3.01
C TRP A 22 9.16 4.88 -2.36
N GLU A 23 8.54 5.69 -1.50
CA GLU A 23 9.24 6.68 -0.71
C GLU A 23 10.11 5.97 0.33
N ASP A 24 11.42 5.93 0.06
CA ASP A 24 12.48 5.28 0.87
C ASP A 24 12.56 5.78 2.34
N ARG A 25 11.66 6.67 2.74
CA ARG A 25 11.58 7.31 4.05
C ARG A 25 10.24 7.14 4.76
N THR A 26 9.24 6.47 4.15
CA THR A 26 7.98 6.19 4.84
C THR A 26 8.06 4.83 5.53
N PRO A 27 8.09 4.78 6.88
CA PRO A 27 8.07 3.50 7.58
C PRO A 27 6.72 2.81 7.32
N PHE A 28 6.76 1.49 7.12
CA PHE A 28 5.54 0.69 6.92
C PHE A 28 4.50 0.86 8.04
N GLU A 29 4.95 1.21 9.25
CA GLU A 29 4.11 1.53 10.41
C GLU A 29 3.22 2.77 10.16
N ALA A 30 3.69 3.75 9.39
CA ALA A 30 2.89 4.92 9.03
C ALA A 30 1.78 4.54 8.04
N ILE A 31 2.05 3.60 7.13
CA ILE A 31 1.07 3.07 6.17
C ILE A 31 0.06 2.19 6.91
N GLU A 32 0.51 1.38 7.88
CA GLU A 32 -0.35 0.58 8.74
C GLU A 32 -1.27 1.46 9.59
N TYR A 33 -0.76 2.57 10.14
CA TYR A 33 -1.57 3.51 10.91
C TYR A 33 -2.61 4.25 10.06
N GLN A 34 -2.25 4.65 8.83
CA GLN A 34 -3.15 5.42 7.96
C GLN A 34 -4.15 4.55 7.18
N PHE A 35 -3.77 3.33 6.79
CA PHE A 35 -4.54 2.49 5.88
C PHE A 35 -4.87 1.10 6.45
N GLY A 36 -4.35 0.75 7.63
CA GLY A 36 -4.50 -0.59 8.21
C GLY A 36 -3.70 -1.68 7.48
N LEU A 37 -2.82 -1.30 6.55
CA LEU A 37 -2.04 -2.24 5.75
C LEU A 37 -0.76 -2.62 6.47
N THR A 38 -0.58 -3.90 6.73
CA THR A 38 0.68 -4.38 7.31
C THR A 38 1.79 -4.32 6.26
N LYS A 39 3.05 -4.34 6.71
CA LYS A 39 4.22 -4.44 5.82
C LYS A 39 4.08 -5.54 4.76
N LYS A 40 3.52 -6.70 5.12
CA LYS A 40 3.29 -7.81 4.19
C LYS A 40 2.29 -7.45 3.11
N ASP A 41 1.20 -6.77 3.47
CA ASP A 41 0.17 -6.35 2.53
C ASP A 41 0.74 -5.32 1.55
N VAL A 42 1.48 -4.33 2.05
CA VAL A 42 2.12 -3.31 1.20
C VAL A 42 3.10 -3.93 0.21
N ILE A 43 3.97 -4.85 0.64
CA ILE A 43 4.93 -5.54 -0.26
C ILE A 43 4.20 -6.40 -1.31
N ASN A 44 3.16 -7.13 -0.91
CA ASN A 44 2.36 -7.93 -1.84
C ASN A 44 1.62 -7.02 -2.84
N TYR A 45 1.17 -5.86 -2.38
CA TYR A 45 0.48 -4.88 -3.18
C TYR A 45 1.41 -4.23 -4.21
N GLU A 46 2.60 -3.78 -3.80
CA GLU A 46 3.64 -3.27 -4.69
C GLU A 46 4.04 -4.29 -5.75
N ARG A 47 4.35 -5.52 -5.37
CA ARG A 47 4.78 -6.55 -6.34
C ARG A 47 3.73 -6.84 -7.42
N THR A 48 2.46 -6.54 -7.15
CA THR A 48 1.34 -6.76 -8.07
C THR A 48 1.03 -5.53 -8.92
N ASN A 49 1.30 -4.32 -8.41
CA ASN A 49 0.88 -3.05 -9.01
C ASN A 49 2.04 -2.09 -9.34
N ALA A 50 3.30 -2.50 -9.11
CA ALA A 50 4.46 -1.69 -9.45
C ALA A 50 4.43 -1.34 -10.95
N PRO A 51 4.58 -0.04 -11.30
CA PRO A 51 4.74 0.33 -12.69
C PRO A 51 6.02 -0.33 -13.22
N ALA A 52 5.89 -1.04 -14.35
CA ALA A 52 7.00 -1.68 -15.05
C ALA A 52 8.01 -0.64 -15.57
#